data_AF-A0A534PRZ3-F1
#
_entry.id   AF-A0A534PRZ3-F1
#
_cell.length_a   1.000
_cell.length_b   1.000
_cell.length_c   1.000
_cell.angle_alpha   90.00
_cell.angle_beta   90.00
_cell.angle_gamma   90.00
#
_symmetry.space_group_name_H-M   'P 1'
#
loop_
_entity.id
_entity.type
_entity.pdbx_description
1 polymer ?
#
loop_
_entity_poly.entity_id
_entity_poly.type
_entity_poly.pdbx_seq_one_letter_code
_entity_poly.pdbx_strand_id
1 'polypeptide(L)'
;MAEKDPTAPPNLRGATPAELDELRVSVKVAGRTTPRPTARPPISAMQALTHRGELDKLIDDGRATLESNPKESHAFFEKAYRKNLMDPRVLSNYGLTLVLVEGDRQRGIRFCEEAVRRGLVSTETLVNLARALVVTRNKEQAIRALRRAMELAPDDPRVGQEFAALGLRRPPPIPWLPRDCFVNKWLGKLTWWFSRRHRLNPLSMS
;
A
#
# COMPACT_ATOMS: atom_id res chain seq x y z
N MET A 1 -49.41 21.01 32.16
CA MET A 1 -49.33 20.03 31.05
C MET A 1 -47.90 20.05 30.56
N ALA A 2 -47.11 19.04 30.91
CA ALA A 2 -45.71 18.91 30.50
C ALA A 2 -45.61 17.66 29.61
N GLU A 3 -45.25 17.91 28.36
CA GLU A 3 -45.08 16.95 27.28
C GLU A 3 -43.81 16.13 27.55
N LYS A 4 -43.95 14.80 27.56
CA LYS A 4 -42.87 13.86 27.91
C LYS A 4 -42.34 13.21 26.63
N ASP A 5 -41.09 13.51 26.31
CA ASP A 5 -40.30 13.05 25.15
C ASP A 5 -40.35 11.51 24.96
N PRO A 6 -40.60 10.99 23.73
CA PRO A 6 -40.73 9.55 23.47
C PRO A 6 -39.40 8.81 23.20
N THR A 7 -38.23 9.41 23.46
CA THR A 7 -36.91 8.83 23.11
C THR A 7 -35.99 8.55 24.29
N ALA A 8 -36.51 8.44 25.52
CA ALA A 8 -35.73 7.96 26.65
C ALA A 8 -35.62 6.42 26.64
N PRO A 9 -34.42 5.82 26.78
CA PRO A 9 -34.30 4.37 26.93
C PRO A 9 -35.00 3.90 28.22
N PRO A 10 -35.72 2.76 28.20
CA PRO A 10 -36.42 2.28 29.37
C PRO A 10 -35.43 1.90 30.49
N ASN A 11 -35.69 2.40 31.69
CA ASN A 11 -34.93 2.07 32.90
C ASN A 11 -35.12 0.58 33.23
N LEU A 12 -34.09 -0.24 33.03
CA LEU A 12 -34.10 -1.70 33.26
C LEU A 12 -33.89 -2.11 34.73
N ARG A 13 -34.43 -1.35 35.68
CA ARG A 13 -34.43 -1.73 37.11
C ARG A 13 -35.84 -2.08 37.55
N GLY A 14 -36.20 -3.36 37.43
CA GLY A 14 -37.42 -3.91 38.02
C GLY A 14 -38.28 -4.81 37.12
N ALA A 15 -37.78 -5.27 35.96
CA ALA A 15 -38.57 -6.15 35.10
C ALA A 15 -38.91 -7.46 35.81
N THR A 16 -40.20 -7.81 35.80
CA THR A 16 -40.73 -9.02 36.43
C THR A 16 -40.42 -10.26 35.57
N PRO A 17 -40.39 -11.48 36.15
CA PRO A 17 -40.04 -12.70 35.41
C PRO A 17 -40.93 -12.98 34.19
N ALA A 18 -42.17 -12.47 34.17
CA ALA A 18 -43.10 -12.59 33.05
C ALA A 18 -42.75 -11.68 31.86
N GLU A 19 -42.19 -10.49 32.10
CA GLU A 19 -41.79 -9.56 31.04
C GLU A 19 -40.51 -10.03 30.31
N LEU A 20 -39.66 -10.80 30.99
CA LEU A 20 -38.49 -11.44 30.39
C LEU A 20 -38.87 -12.63 29.49
N ASP A 21 -40.02 -13.26 29.73
CA ASP A 21 -40.51 -14.38 28.93
C ASP A 21 -41.17 -13.90 27.63
N GLU A 22 -41.88 -12.77 27.65
CA GLU A 22 -42.38 -12.13 26.41
C GLU A 22 -41.24 -11.64 25.49
N LEU A 23 -40.13 -11.19 26.06
CA LEU A 23 -38.91 -10.85 25.31
C LEU A 23 -38.22 -12.08 24.71
N ARG A 24 -38.36 -13.26 25.32
CA ARG A 24 -37.82 -14.52 24.77
C ARG A 24 -38.65 -15.08 23.61
N VAL A 25 -39.95 -14.79 23.57
CA VAL A 25 -40.85 -15.32 22.53
C VAL A 25 -40.76 -14.54 21.20
N SER A 26 -40.19 -13.33 21.20
CA SER A 26 -40.04 -12.51 19.97
C SER A 26 -38.73 -12.73 19.20
N VAL A 27 -37.83 -13.61 19.66
CA VAL A 27 -36.72 -14.11 18.84
C VAL A 27 -37.25 -15.23 17.96
N LYS A 28 -38.11 -14.87 17.01
CA LYS A 28 -38.38 -15.69 15.85
C LYS A 28 -37.03 -15.86 15.16
N VAL A 29 -36.45 -17.06 15.27
CA VAL A 29 -35.26 -17.48 14.56
C VAL A 29 -35.53 -17.26 13.08
N ALA A 30 -35.17 -16.08 12.59
CA ALA A 30 -35.10 -15.79 11.17
C ALA A 30 -34.07 -16.79 10.66
N GLY A 31 -34.55 -17.77 9.91
CA GLY A 31 -33.73 -18.86 9.40
C GLY A 31 -32.44 -18.28 8.86
N ARG A 32 -31.30 -18.77 9.36
CA ARG A 32 -30.01 -18.55 8.71
C ARG A 32 -30.10 -19.18 7.32
N THR A 33 -30.64 -18.45 6.35
CA THR A 33 -30.38 -18.71 4.95
C THR A 33 -28.91 -18.41 4.78
N THR A 34 -28.05 -19.40 4.96
CA THR A 34 -26.71 -19.37 4.39
C THR A 34 -26.91 -19.13 2.89
N PRO A 35 -26.49 -17.99 2.32
CA PRO A 35 -26.60 -17.81 0.88
C PRO A 35 -25.73 -18.89 0.24
N ARG A 36 -26.39 -19.82 -0.45
CA ARG A 36 -25.74 -20.87 -1.23
C ARG A 36 -24.80 -20.18 -2.23
N PRO A 37 -23.50 -20.51 -2.28
CA PRO A 37 -22.54 -19.85 -3.17
C PRO A 37 -22.69 -20.38 -4.62
N THR A 38 -23.88 -20.26 -5.20
CA THR A 38 -24.19 -20.75 -6.55
C THR A 38 -24.78 -19.69 -7.47
N ALA A 39 -25.03 -18.47 -6.98
CA ALA A 39 -25.39 -17.36 -7.86
C ALA A 39 -24.13 -16.92 -8.62
N ARG A 40 -24.08 -17.20 -9.93
CA ARG A 40 -23.07 -16.58 -10.81
C ARG A 40 -23.11 -15.07 -10.57
N PRO A 41 -21.95 -14.41 -10.42
CA PRO A 41 -21.93 -12.97 -10.18
C PRO A 41 -22.66 -12.26 -11.33
N PRO A 42 -23.40 -11.17 -11.04
CA PRO A 42 -24.05 -10.40 -12.09
C PRO A 42 -23.01 -9.95 -13.12
N ILE A 43 -23.41 -9.84 -14.39
CA ILE A 43 -22.51 -9.50 -15.51
C ILE A 43 -21.69 -8.23 -15.21
N SER A 44 -22.27 -7.26 -14.50
CA SER A 44 -21.60 -6.05 -14.02
C SER A 44 -20.45 -6.32 -13.05
N ALA A 45 -20.64 -7.24 -12.10
CA ALA A 45 -19.57 -7.67 -11.19
C ALA A 45 -18.47 -8.44 -11.93
N MET A 46 -18.85 -9.26 -12.93
CA MET A 46 -17.88 -9.96 -13.78
C MET A 46 -17.02 -8.97 -14.59
N GLN A 47 -17.64 -7.95 -15.21
CA GLN A 47 -16.94 -6.89 -15.94
C GLN A 47 -16.04 -6.06 -15.03
N ALA A 48 -16.49 -5.71 -13.82
CA ALA A 48 -15.68 -4.99 -12.84
C ALA A 48 -14.43 -5.80 -12.41
N LEU A 49 -14.57 -7.11 -12.23
CA LEU A 49 -13.46 -8.02 -11.93
C LEU A 49 -12.48 -8.11 -13.10
N THR A 50 -12.97 -8.22 -14.34
CA THR A 50 -12.12 -8.23 -15.53
C THR A 50 -11.34 -6.93 -15.67
N HIS A 51 -12.01 -5.78 -15.53
CA HIS A 51 -11.34 -4.47 -15.58
C HIS A 51 -10.30 -4.29 -14.48
N ARG A 52 -10.56 -4.83 -13.28
CA ARG A 52 -9.58 -4.84 -12.18
C ARG A 52 -8.37 -5.72 -12.51
N GLY A 53 -8.59 -6.93 -13.01
CA GLY A 53 -7.50 -7.84 -13.40
C GLY A 53 -6.64 -7.28 -14.54
N GLU A 54 -7.26 -6.62 -15.52
CA GLU A 54 -6.54 -5.89 -16.58
C GLU A 54 -5.70 -4.74 -16.02
N LEU A 55 -6.24 -3.97 -15.07
CA LEU A 55 -5.51 -2.87 -14.44
C LEU A 55 -4.28 -3.39 -13.67
N ASP A 56 -4.46 -4.43 -12.87
CA ASP A 56 -3.38 -5.04 -12.10
C ASP A 56 -2.28 -5.58 -13.04
N LYS A 57 -2.66 -6.24 -14.15
CA LYS A 57 -1.72 -6.69 -15.17
C LYS A 57 -0.92 -5.54 -15.78
N LEU A 58 -1.56 -4.43 -16.14
CA LEU A 58 -0.84 -3.26 -16.68
C LEU A 58 0.16 -2.68 -15.69
N ILE A 59 -0.19 -2.66 -14.39
CA ILE A 59 0.71 -2.20 -13.34
C ILE A 59 1.92 -3.13 -13.24
N ASP A 60 1.70 -4.44 -13.25
CA ASP A 60 2.77 -5.43 -13.12
C ASP A 60 3.70 -5.46 -14.35
N ASP A 61 3.13 -5.39 -15.55
CA ASP A 61 3.90 -5.28 -16.81
C ASP A 61 4.73 -3.98 -16.83
N GLY A 62 4.15 -2.87 -16.38
CA GLY A 62 4.85 -1.58 -16.25
C GLY A 62 5.99 -1.65 -15.23
N ARG A 63 5.79 -2.32 -14.09
CA ARG A 63 6.83 -2.51 -13.06
C ARG A 63 7.98 -3.39 -13.57
N ALA A 64 7.66 -4.48 -14.27
CA ALA A 64 8.65 -5.42 -14.78
C ALA A 64 9.60 -4.79 -15.81
N THR A 65 9.09 -3.82 -16.57
CA THR A 65 9.83 -3.13 -17.64
C THR A 65 10.49 -1.83 -17.21
N LEU A 66 10.24 -1.33 -15.99
CA LEU A 66 10.67 0.00 -15.56
C LEU A 66 12.19 0.20 -15.61
N GLU A 67 12.97 -0.78 -15.16
CA GLU A 67 14.43 -0.69 -15.11
C GLU A 67 15.10 -0.98 -16.46
N SER A 68 14.50 -1.83 -17.29
CA SER A 68 15.06 -2.22 -18.60
C SER A 68 14.67 -1.26 -19.72
N ASN A 69 13.41 -0.81 -19.74
CA ASN A 69 12.84 0.03 -20.79
C ASN A 69 11.79 1.00 -20.22
N PRO A 70 12.21 2.16 -19.69
CA PRO A 70 11.30 3.11 -19.05
C PRO A 70 10.25 3.68 -20.03
N LYS A 71 10.54 3.72 -21.34
CA LYS A 71 9.58 4.18 -22.35
C LYS A 71 8.41 3.20 -22.52
N GLU A 72 8.70 1.91 -22.51
CA GLU A 72 7.67 0.87 -22.59
C GLU A 72 6.85 0.81 -21.28
N SER A 73 7.54 0.89 -20.15
CA SER A 73 6.92 1.01 -18.83
C SER A 73 5.95 2.20 -18.76
N HIS A 74 6.36 3.35 -19.30
CA HIS A 74 5.51 4.53 -19.41
C HIS A 74 4.21 4.26 -20.20
N ALA A 75 4.28 3.55 -21.32
CA ALA A 75 3.09 3.20 -22.11
C ALA A 75 2.13 2.28 -21.34
N PHE A 76 2.64 1.36 -20.53
CA PHE A 76 1.80 0.54 -19.64
C PHE A 76 1.10 1.39 -18.57
N PHE A 77 1.84 2.27 -17.91
CA PHE A 77 1.28 3.13 -16.86
C PHE A 77 0.34 4.20 -17.41
N GLU A 78 0.57 4.71 -18.63
CA GLU A 78 -0.37 5.60 -19.31
C GLU A 78 -1.71 4.88 -19.58
N LYS A 79 -1.66 3.64 -20.09
CA LYS A 79 -2.87 2.82 -20.28
C LYS A 79 -3.58 2.54 -18.95
N ALA A 80 -2.81 2.23 -17.89
CA ALA A 80 -3.36 2.02 -16.55
C ALA A 80 -4.03 3.30 -16.02
N TYR A 81 -3.41 4.46 -16.24
CA TYR A 81 -3.93 5.76 -15.81
C TYR A 81 -5.24 6.10 -16.51
N ARG A 82 -5.35 5.82 -17.82
CA ARG A 82 -6.61 6.00 -18.57
C ARG A 82 -7.73 5.10 -18.07
N LYS A 83 -7.42 3.91 -17.54
CA LYS A 83 -8.43 3.00 -16.94
C LYS A 83 -8.86 3.43 -15.55
N ASN A 84 -7.91 3.88 -14.71
CA ASN A 84 -8.23 4.37 -13.38
C ASN A 84 -7.30 5.54 -13.00
N LEU A 85 -7.80 6.74 -13.24
CA LEU A 85 -7.09 8.01 -13.00
C LEU A 85 -6.75 8.24 -11.52
N MET A 86 -7.41 7.51 -10.61
CA MET A 86 -7.41 7.78 -9.17
C MET A 86 -6.70 6.69 -8.36
N ASP A 87 -6.22 5.62 -9.00
CA ASP A 87 -5.49 4.54 -8.32
C ASP A 87 -4.10 5.03 -7.87
N PRO A 88 -3.80 5.04 -6.56
CA PRO A 88 -2.51 5.53 -6.06
C PRO A 88 -1.30 4.76 -6.60
N ARG A 89 -1.45 3.46 -6.92
CA ARG A 89 -0.36 2.63 -7.48
C ARG A 89 0.00 3.13 -8.86
N VAL A 90 -1.02 3.47 -9.65
CA VAL A 90 -0.87 4.02 -10.99
C VAL A 90 -0.29 5.42 -10.92
N LEU A 91 -0.82 6.31 -10.07
CA LEU A 91 -0.31 7.67 -9.89
C LEU A 91 1.19 7.67 -9.53
N SER A 92 1.61 6.82 -8.60
CA SER A 92 3.02 6.74 -8.19
C SER A 92 3.94 6.31 -9.32
N ASN A 93 3.58 5.24 -10.03
CA ASN A 93 4.43 4.68 -11.07
C ASN A 93 4.38 5.53 -12.35
N TYR A 94 3.20 6.00 -12.76
CA TYR A 94 3.07 6.91 -13.89
C TYR A 94 3.80 8.22 -13.63
N GLY A 95 3.65 8.79 -12.42
CA GLY A 95 4.37 9.99 -11.98
C GLY A 95 5.89 9.87 -12.13
N LEU A 96 6.46 8.72 -11.74
CA LEU A 96 7.88 8.46 -11.96
C LEU A 96 8.24 8.46 -13.45
N THR A 97 7.46 7.76 -14.28
CA THR A 97 7.75 7.71 -15.73
C THR A 97 7.57 9.04 -16.44
N LEU A 98 6.67 9.92 -16.00
CA LEU A 98 6.56 11.30 -16.50
C LEU A 98 7.89 12.06 -16.32
N VAL A 99 8.56 11.86 -15.18
CA VAL A 99 9.87 12.48 -14.93
C VAL A 99 10.97 11.83 -15.77
N LEU A 100 10.99 10.49 -15.86
CA LEU A 100 12.07 9.75 -16.53
C LEU A 100 12.01 9.79 -18.05
N VAL A 101 10.81 9.83 -18.62
CA VAL A 101 10.58 9.67 -20.07
C VAL A 101 10.18 10.98 -20.73
N GLU A 102 9.15 11.65 -20.22
CA GLU A 102 8.65 12.89 -20.80
C GLU A 102 9.46 14.12 -20.34
N GLY A 103 10.13 14.02 -19.20
CA GLY A 103 10.80 15.16 -18.57
C GLY A 103 9.82 16.12 -17.87
N ASP A 104 8.53 15.77 -17.75
CA ASP A 104 7.55 16.56 -17.00
C ASP A 104 7.72 16.35 -15.49
N ARG A 105 8.74 17.03 -14.97
CA ARG A 105 9.14 17.05 -13.57
C ARG A 105 8.00 17.47 -12.64
N GLN A 106 7.23 18.47 -13.04
CA GLN A 106 6.21 19.06 -12.19
C GLN A 106 5.01 18.12 -12.03
N ARG A 107 4.48 17.58 -13.14
CA ARG A 107 3.38 16.62 -13.06
C ARG A 107 3.82 15.34 -12.37
N GLY A 108 5.01 14.85 -12.72
CA GLY A 108 5.52 13.60 -12.16
C GLY A 108 5.64 13.62 -10.64
N ILE A 109 6.25 14.67 -10.06
CA ILE A 109 6.30 14.83 -8.60
C ILE A 109 4.90 14.94 -8.00
N ARG A 110 4.02 15.77 -8.58
CA ARG A 110 2.66 15.95 -8.06
C ARG A 110 1.90 14.62 -7.97
N PHE A 111 2.01 13.77 -8.99
CA PHE A 111 1.36 12.46 -8.99
C PHE A 111 1.96 11.50 -7.96
N CYS A 112 3.29 11.48 -7.81
CA CYS A 112 3.93 10.69 -6.76
C CYS A 112 3.51 11.15 -5.35
N GLU A 113 3.44 12.45 -5.09
CA GLU A 113 2.96 12.97 -3.81
C GLU A 113 1.48 12.69 -3.59
N GLU A 114 0.66 12.77 -4.64
CA GLU A 114 -0.76 12.49 -4.56
C GLU A 114 -1.03 11.02 -4.22
N ALA A 115 -0.25 10.10 -4.78
CA ALA A 115 -0.31 8.69 -4.40
C ALA A 115 -0.07 8.48 -2.90
N VAL A 116 0.92 9.17 -2.32
CA VAL A 116 1.20 9.15 -0.89
C VAL A 116 0.05 9.77 -0.09
N ARG A 117 -0.48 10.93 -0.53
CA ARG A 117 -1.60 11.62 0.13
C ARG A 117 -2.88 10.78 0.16
N ARG A 118 -3.11 9.97 -0.87
CA ARG A 118 -4.27 9.06 -0.99
C ARG A 118 -4.14 7.79 -0.13
N GLY A 119 -3.09 7.70 0.69
CA GLY A 119 -2.94 6.64 1.69
C GLY A 119 -2.12 5.44 1.21
N LEU A 120 -1.60 5.44 -0.03
CA LEU A 120 -0.64 4.42 -0.46
C LEU A 120 0.75 4.78 0.04
N VAL A 121 0.97 4.57 1.33
CA VAL A 121 2.28 4.70 1.95
C VAL A 121 2.97 3.35 1.90
N SER A 122 3.63 3.06 0.77
CA SER A 122 4.43 1.85 0.58
C SER A 122 5.90 2.22 0.30
N THR A 123 6.80 1.29 0.57
CA THR A 123 8.24 1.46 0.26
C THR A 123 8.47 1.77 -1.21
N GLU A 124 7.74 1.11 -2.12
CA GLU A 124 7.79 1.38 -3.56
C GLU A 124 7.37 2.81 -3.89
N THR A 125 6.25 3.28 -3.32
CA THR A 125 5.73 4.62 -3.57
C THR A 125 6.70 5.72 -3.11
N LEU A 126 7.34 5.53 -1.95
CA LEU A 126 8.32 6.47 -1.42
C LEU A 126 9.64 6.45 -2.20
N VAL A 127 10.06 5.27 -2.67
CA VAL A 127 11.21 5.13 -3.59
C VAL A 127 10.93 5.83 -4.91
N ASN A 128 9.75 5.66 -5.50
CA ASN A 128 9.35 6.33 -6.73
C ASN A 128 9.34 7.86 -6.57
N LEU A 129 8.78 8.36 -5.47
CA LEU A 129 8.82 9.79 -5.14
C LEU A 129 10.28 10.28 -4.99
N ALA A 130 11.12 9.53 -4.28
CA ALA A 130 12.52 9.88 -4.13
C ALA A 130 13.25 9.94 -5.48
N ARG A 131 13.12 8.92 -6.33
CA ARG A 131 13.71 8.86 -7.68
C ARG A 131 13.29 10.07 -8.52
N ALA A 132 11.99 10.40 -8.53
CA ALA A 132 11.49 11.58 -9.20
C ALA A 132 12.16 12.86 -8.67
N LEU A 133 12.25 13.03 -7.35
CA LEU A 133 12.88 14.18 -6.71
C LEU A 133 14.39 14.29 -7.01
N VAL A 134 15.11 13.17 -7.09
CA VAL A 134 16.54 13.14 -7.46
C VAL A 134 16.75 13.74 -8.86
N VAL A 135 15.95 13.32 -9.85
CA VAL A 135 16.04 13.84 -11.22
C VAL A 135 15.75 15.34 -11.29
N THR A 136 14.90 15.85 -10.40
CA THR A 136 14.59 17.29 -10.29
C THR A 136 15.60 18.10 -9.48
N ARG A 137 16.70 17.49 -9.01
CA ARG A 137 17.72 18.08 -8.13
C ARG A 137 17.22 18.49 -6.73
N ASN A 138 16.08 17.96 -6.29
CA ASN A 138 15.53 18.20 -4.97
C ASN A 138 16.00 17.13 -3.95
N LYS A 139 17.32 17.11 -3.72
CA LYS A 139 17.99 16.05 -2.95
C LYS A 139 17.49 15.94 -1.52
N GLU A 140 17.19 17.05 -0.85
CA GLU A 140 16.71 17.02 0.53
C GLU A 140 15.36 16.33 0.69
N GLN A 141 14.41 16.62 -0.21
CA GLN A 141 13.11 15.96 -0.20
C GLN A 141 13.25 14.48 -0.55
N ALA A 142 14.13 14.13 -1.50
CA ALA A 142 14.42 12.74 -1.82
C ALA A 142 14.95 11.97 -0.60
N ILE A 143 15.87 12.56 0.17
CA ILE A 143 16.40 11.95 1.40
C ILE A 143 15.29 11.73 2.42
N ARG A 144 14.37 12.71 2.61
CA ARG A 144 13.24 12.55 3.53
C ARG A 144 12.32 11.41 3.13
N ALA A 145 12.01 11.30 1.84
CA ALA A 145 11.20 10.19 1.31
C ALA A 145 11.89 8.83 1.52
N LEU A 146 13.19 8.72 1.24
CA LEU A 146 13.95 7.48 1.44
C LEU A 146 14.11 7.10 2.92
N ARG A 147 14.26 8.07 3.83
CA ARG A 147 14.26 7.79 5.28
C ARG A 147 12.94 7.17 5.72
N ARG A 148 11.82 7.74 5.30
CA ARG A 148 10.50 7.17 5.57
C ARG A 148 10.33 5.78 4.93
N ALA A 149 10.86 5.57 3.73
CA ALA A 149 10.83 4.25 3.08
C ALA A 149 11.61 3.20 3.88
N MET A 150 12.75 3.61 4.45
CA MET A 150 13.59 2.76 5.30
C MET A 150 12.94 2.47 6.66
N GLU A 151 12.17 3.40 7.23
CA GLU A 151 11.38 3.16 8.44
C GLU A 151 10.31 2.07 8.20
N LEU A 152 9.71 2.05 7.01
CA LEU A 152 8.71 1.03 6.65
C LEU A 152 9.32 -0.33 6.33
N ALA A 153 10.42 -0.35 5.58
CA ALA A 153 11.12 -1.57 5.20
C ALA A 153 12.64 -1.36 5.26
N PRO A 154 13.26 -1.55 6.44
CA PRO A 154 14.71 -1.36 6.64
C PRO A 154 15.57 -2.24 5.73
N ASP A 155 15.04 -3.42 5.40
CA ASP A 155 15.74 -4.46 4.63
C ASP A 155 15.45 -4.42 3.13
N ASP A 156 14.64 -3.46 2.65
CA ASP A 156 14.38 -3.36 1.21
C ASP A 156 15.68 -2.97 0.47
N PRO A 157 16.15 -3.79 -0.49
CA PRO A 157 17.36 -3.48 -1.25
C PRO A 157 17.22 -2.19 -2.06
N ARG A 158 16.02 -1.87 -2.56
CA ARG A 158 15.74 -0.71 -3.41
C ARG A 158 16.08 0.59 -2.68
N VAL A 159 15.65 0.72 -1.43
CA VAL A 159 15.89 1.92 -0.62
C VAL A 159 17.40 2.20 -0.47
N GLY A 160 18.19 1.15 -0.26
CA GLY A 160 19.64 1.32 -0.17
C GLY A 160 20.35 1.62 -1.46
N GLN A 161 19.87 1.05 -2.57
CA GLN A 161 20.40 1.38 -3.89
C GLN A 161 20.21 2.87 -4.15
N GLU A 162 19.04 3.42 -3.82
CA GLU A 162 18.77 4.85 -3.94
C GLU A 162 19.62 5.71 -3.00
N PHE A 163 19.83 5.30 -1.74
CA PHE A 163 20.77 5.99 -0.84
C PHE A 163 22.20 5.98 -1.41
N ALA A 164 22.67 4.83 -1.90
CA ALA A 164 23.99 4.69 -2.49
C ALA A 164 24.14 5.54 -3.77
N ALA A 165 23.12 5.57 -4.63
CA ALA A 165 23.07 6.42 -5.82
C ALA A 165 23.16 7.92 -5.48
N LEU A 166 22.64 8.32 -4.32
CA LEU A 166 22.77 9.69 -3.79
C LEU A 166 24.14 9.99 -3.16
N GLY A 167 25.07 9.02 -3.14
CA GLY A 167 26.36 9.10 -2.46
C GLY A 167 26.23 9.10 -0.94
N LEU A 168 25.10 8.63 -0.42
CA LEU A 168 24.81 8.60 1.01
C LEU A 168 25.01 7.19 1.54
N ARG A 169 25.64 7.09 2.72
CA ARG A 169 25.67 5.84 3.45
C ARG A 169 24.31 5.61 4.11
N ARG A 170 23.74 4.40 4.00
CA ARG A 170 22.54 4.01 4.75
C ARG A 170 22.77 4.38 6.24
N PRO A 171 21.89 5.17 6.87
CA PRO A 171 22.01 5.45 8.29
C PRO A 171 21.90 4.13 9.08
N PRO A 172 22.60 3.98 10.21
CA PRO A 172 22.50 2.77 11.00
C PRO A 172 21.05 2.58 11.48
N PRO A 173 20.54 1.34 11.55
CA PRO A 173 19.18 1.05 12.00
C PRO A 173 18.88 1.60 13.42
N ILE A 174 19.93 1.78 14.22
CA ILE A 174 19.88 2.32 15.57
C ILE A 174 20.77 3.58 15.63
N PRO A 175 20.20 4.79 15.58
CA PRO A 175 20.96 6.04 15.49
C PRO A 175 21.70 6.43 16.78
N TRP A 176 21.32 5.85 17.94
CA TRP A 176 21.99 6.11 19.23
C TRP A 176 23.14 5.14 19.53
N LEU A 177 23.35 4.11 18.71
CA LEU A 177 24.46 3.16 18.91
C LEU A 177 25.71 3.63 18.14
N PRO A 178 26.90 3.73 18.80
CA PRO A 178 28.14 4.11 18.14
C PRO A 178 28.48 3.22 16.94
N ARG A 179 29.02 3.84 15.88
CA ARG A 179 29.31 3.20 14.58
C ARG A 179 30.31 2.03 14.64
N ASP A 180 31.11 1.95 15.70
CA ASP A 180 32.12 0.90 15.91
C ASP A 180 31.65 -0.27 16.79
N CYS A 181 30.43 -0.21 17.33
CA CYS A 181 29.91 -1.30 18.15
C CYS A 181 29.63 -2.54 17.28
N PHE A 182 30.18 -3.69 17.69
CA PHE A 182 30.09 -4.98 17.01
C PHE A 182 28.65 -5.35 16.63
N VAL A 183 27.67 -4.92 17.43
CA VAL A 183 26.23 -5.11 17.23
C VAL A 183 25.73 -4.55 15.89
N ASN A 184 26.19 -3.37 15.45
CA ASN A 184 25.76 -2.79 14.16
C ASN A 184 26.37 -3.55 12.97
N LYS A 185 27.61 -4.06 13.10
CA LYS A 185 28.23 -4.93 12.09
C LYS A 185 27.57 -6.32 12.05
N TRP A 186 27.13 -6.82 13.20
CA TRP A 186 26.46 -8.11 13.33
C TRP A 186 25.03 -8.05 12.79
N LEU A 187 24.27 -7.01 13.11
CA LEU A 187 22.92 -6.76 12.56
C LEU A 187 22.94 -6.61 11.04
N GLY A 188 23.90 -5.86 10.49
CA GLY A 188 24.04 -5.73 9.03
C GLY A 188 24.42 -7.03 8.31
N LYS A 189 25.17 -7.93 8.98
CA LYS A 189 25.45 -9.28 8.44
C LYS A 189 24.27 -10.23 8.62
N LEU A 190 23.49 -10.10 9.69
CA LEU A 190 22.31 -10.92 9.95
C LEU A 190 21.20 -10.63 8.93
N THR A 191 20.92 -9.36 8.65
CA THR A 191 19.90 -8.98 7.63
C THR A 191 20.31 -9.41 6.24
N TRP A 192 21.61 -9.35 5.90
CA TRP A 192 22.13 -9.93 4.66
C TRP A 192 21.97 -11.47 4.61
N TRP A 193 22.17 -12.17 5.72
CA TRP A 193 22.03 -13.63 5.80
C TRP A 193 20.56 -14.08 5.70
N PHE A 194 19.62 -13.33 6.32
CA PHE A 194 18.18 -13.58 6.20
C PHE A 194 17.65 -13.26 4.79
N SER A 195 18.08 -12.16 4.16
CA SER A 195 17.71 -11.81 2.78
C SER A 195 18.18 -12.86 1.75
N ARG A 196 19.30 -13.54 2.02
CA ARG A 196 19.82 -14.60 1.14
C ARG A 196 19.08 -15.94 1.30
N ARG A 197 18.46 -16.21 2.46
CA ARG A 197 17.75 -17.46 2.74
C ARG A 197 16.33 -17.53 2.14
N HIS A 198 15.68 -16.39 1.87
CA HIS A 198 14.37 -16.35 1.20
C HIS A 198 14.42 -16.47 -0.33
N ARG A 199 15.61 -16.62 -0.92
CA ARG A 199 15.78 -16.88 -2.37
C ARG A 199 15.90 -18.37 -2.73
N LEU A 200 15.85 -19.27 -1.75
CA LEU A 200 15.93 -20.72 -1.95
C LEU A 200 14.92 -21.42 -1.04
N ASN A 201 13.64 -21.42 -1.42
CA ASN A 201 12.70 -22.50 -1.08
C ASN A 201 11.47 -22.44 -2.02
N PRO A 202 11.57 -22.95 -3.25
CA PRO A 202 10.40 -23.15 -4.11
C PRO A 202 9.68 -24.50 -3.90
N LEU A 203 9.97 -25.30 -2.87
CA LEU A 203 9.37 -26.64 -2.71
C LEU A 203 9.04 -26.97 -1.25
N SER A 204 7.86 -26.56 -0.78
CA SER A 204 7.20 -27.19 0.37
C SER A 204 5.69 -26.96 0.35
N MET A 205 5.02 -27.36 -0.73
CA MET A 205 3.60 -27.76 -0.70
C MET A 205 3.39 -28.84 -1.77
N SER A 206 3.50 -30.09 -1.32
CA SER A 206 2.81 -31.25 -1.90
C SER A 206 1.47 -31.40 -1.21
#